data_AF-A0AAU0R9L4-F1
#
_entry.id   AF-A0AAU0R9L4-F1
#
_cell.length_a   1.000
_cell.length_b   1.000
_cell.length_c   1.000
_cell.angle_alpha   90.00
_cell.angle_beta   90.00
_cell.angle_gamma   90.00
#
_symmetry.space_group_name_H-M   'P 1'
#
loop_
_entity.id
_entity.type
_entity.pdbx_description
1 polymer ?
#
loop_
_entity_poly.entity_id
_entity_poly.type
_entity_poly.pdbx_seq_one_letter_code
_entity_poly.pdbx_strand_id
1 'polypeptide(L)'
;MKNGFFLCLCTLWFTGAKAQQVDVQHYDIDLTLNDTTNQIEGKVTIAVKYLQNTTRLRIDLAGMNVSGVHADNKLLQYEQGFNALYIKVNAKAGDKGAYTVVYTGIPKDGLFISKNKYGDRTFFTDHWPDRAHQWLPCIDHPSDKATATFTVTAPDHYTVVANGVRVSATNLPGQLKRTVYDEKVPLPIKVMAIAAADFSVTHSGDVGKIPVYSYVFHEDSSHQGYARATNILPYFIQQVGPFQFEKLANIQSKTIFGGMENAGAIFYAENSPEYPGLESLLAHEIAHQWFGDAITETDWRHLWLSEGFATYMTLLYMEHTYGVDTLRASLKEDKAKIIEFTKNRKTPVVDTTVHSNYMQLLNANSYERGGWVLHMLRRKLGDELFWKGIRQYFKDYNGRNASTDDFRKEMEKISGQDLKGFFTQWLYTTAIPKLQVNMSYNENTHAVKLEVIQQQTPLFEFPLEYTLDKSKPVQTILVKDKITTVIIPAVTKPAGIWLDPDTNLLADMSF
;
A
#
# COMPACT_ATOMS: atom_id res chain seq x y z
N MET A 1 20.50 -41.30 40.63
CA MET A 1 20.98 -40.94 39.28
C MET A 1 19.85 -41.17 38.29
N LYS A 2 19.10 -40.13 37.95
CA LYS A 2 18.09 -40.13 36.88
C LYS A 2 18.27 -38.84 36.10
N ASN A 3 18.71 -38.96 34.85
CA ASN A 3 18.87 -37.86 33.91
C ASN A 3 17.50 -37.41 33.41
N GLY A 4 17.17 -36.13 33.56
CA GLY A 4 16.03 -35.48 32.92
C GLY A 4 16.53 -34.51 31.86
N PHE A 5 16.36 -34.88 30.59
CA PHE A 5 16.53 -33.99 29.44
C PHE A 5 15.37 -32.98 29.43
N PHE A 6 15.67 -31.68 29.53
CA PHE A 6 14.70 -30.61 29.28
C PHE A 6 14.78 -30.25 27.79
N LEU A 7 13.80 -30.68 27.00
CA LEU A 7 13.64 -30.27 25.61
C LEU A 7 12.96 -28.90 25.60
N CYS A 8 13.69 -27.86 25.18
CA CYS A 8 13.16 -26.53 24.97
C CYS A 8 12.37 -26.51 23.65
N LEU A 9 11.04 -26.64 23.73
CA LEU A 9 10.16 -26.41 22.58
C LEU A 9 10.00 -24.90 22.39
N CYS A 10 10.75 -24.33 21.43
CA CYS A 10 10.40 -23.05 20.81
C CYS A 10 9.12 -23.26 19.98
N THR A 11 7.98 -22.84 20.52
CA THR A 11 6.73 -22.72 19.77
C THR A 11 6.78 -21.47 18.91
N LEU A 12 7.08 -21.64 17.62
CA LEU A 12 6.85 -20.64 16.59
C LEU A 12 5.33 -20.46 16.42
N TRP A 13 4.82 -19.32 16.85
CA TRP A 13 3.46 -18.89 16.53
C TRP A 13 3.44 -18.37 15.08
N PHE A 14 3.25 -19.26 14.11
CA PHE A 14 2.81 -18.88 12.76
C PHE A 14 1.31 -19.13 12.68
N THR A 15 0.51 -18.08 12.91
CA THR A 15 -0.94 -18.11 12.65
C THR A 15 -1.29 -17.15 11.52
N GLY A 16 -1.46 -17.72 10.32
CA GLY A 16 -2.45 -17.20 9.36
C GLY A 16 -2.04 -17.10 7.88
N ALA A 17 -0.79 -17.33 7.50
CA ALA A 17 -0.41 -17.51 6.09
C ALA A 17 -0.15 -18.99 5.82
N LYS A 18 -0.70 -19.56 4.74
CA LYS A 18 -0.23 -20.88 4.26
C LYS A 18 1.25 -20.72 3.93
N ALA A 19 2.12 -21.51 4.56
CA ALA A 19 3.55 -21.47 4.27
C ALA A 19 3.77 -21.67 2.76
N GLN A 20 4.44 -20.70 2.14
CA GLN A 20 4.67 -20.68 0.72
C GLN A 20 5.53 -21.88 0.31
N GLN A 21 5.16 -22.59 -0.76
CA GLN A 21 5.90 -23.78 -1.22
C GLN A 21 7.21 -23.41 -1.90
N VAL A 22 7.23 -22.25 -2.54
CA VAL A 22 8.29 -21.74 -3.40
C VAL A 22 8.47 -20.24 -3.17
N ASP A 23 9.64 -19.74 -3.49
CA ASP A 23 9.98 -18.33 -3.67
C ASP A 23 10.14 -18.10 -5.19
N VAL A 24 9.29 -17.26 -5.79
CA VAL A 24 9.35 -17.01 -7.23
C VAL A 24 10.49 -16.03 -7.51
N GLN A 25 11.38 -16.42 -8.41
CA GLN A 25 12.56 -15.62 -8.75
C GLN A 25 12.30 -14.70 -9.94
N HIS A 26 11.53 -15.17 -10.92
CA HIS A 26 11.27 -14.46 -12.16
C HIS A 26 9.98 -14.91 -12.84
N TYR A 27 9.27 -13.97 -13.45
CA TYR A 27 8.18 -14.20 -14.40
C TYR A 27 8.61 -13.73 -15.80
N ASP A 28 8.59 -14.61 -16.79
CA ASP A 28 8.67 -14.24 -18.20
C ASP A 28 7.27 -14.35 -18.80
N ILE A 29 6.62 -13.21 -19.03
CA ILE A 29 5.21 -13.08 -19.41
C ILE A 29 5.12 -12.72 -20.88
N ASP A 30 4.75 -13.67 -21.74
CA ASP A 30 4.41 -13.44 -23.15
C ASP A 30 2.88 -13.40 -23.31
N LEU A 31 2.36 -12.24 -23.73
CA LEU A 31 0.93 -11.94 -23.83
C LEU A 31 0.59 -11.44 -25.23
N THR A 32 -0.41 -12.04 -25.85
CA THR A 32 -0.97 -11.58 -27.14
C THR A 32 -2.38 -11.02 -26.96
N LEU A 33 -2.59 -9.81 -27.47
CA LEU A 33 -3.83 -9.04 -27.42
C LEU A 33 -4.39 -8.81 -28.84
N ASN A 34 -5.70 -8.58 -28.96
CA ASN A 34 -6.36 -8.35 -30.25
C ASN A 34 -7.61 -7.45 -30.15
N ASP A 35 -8.00 -6.85 -31.27
CA ASP A 35 -9.16 -5.95 -31.34
C ASP A 35 -10.51 -6.68 -31.43
N THR A 36 -10.50 -7.90 -31.94
CA THR A 36 -11.71 -8.58 -32.38
C THR A 36 -12.47 -9.27 -31.24
N THR A 37 -11.76 -9.71 -30.20
CA THR A 37 -12.30 -10.52 -29.11
C THR A 37 -11.61 -10.18 -27.80
N ASN A 38 -12.28 -10.45 -26.67
CA ASN A 38 -11.66 -10.35 -25.33
C ASN A 38 -10.79 -11.57 -24.98
N GLN A 39 -10.56 -12.49 -25.92
CA GLN A 39 -9.69 -13.64 -25.69
C GLN A 39 -8.22 -13.19 -25.74
N ILE A 40 -7.43 -13.64 -24.77
CA ILE A 40 -5.98 -13.50 -24.75
C ILE A 40 -5.29 -14.84 -25.00
N GLU A 41 -4.05 -14.78 -25.48
CA GLU A 41 -3.13 -15.90 -25.51
C GLU A 41 -1.94 -15.58 -24.60
N GLY A 42 -1.66 -16.48 -23.67
CA GLY A 42 -0.60 -16.32 -22.68
C GLY A 42 0.39 -17.48 -22.71
N LYS A 43 1.66 -17.14 -22.60
CA LYS A 43 2.75 -18.08 -22.35
C LYS A 43 3.62 -17.50 -21.25
N VAL A 44 3.56 -18.09 -20.06
CA VAL A 44 4.23 -17.55 -18.88
C VAL A 44 5.21 -18.58 -18.33
N THR A 45 6.48 -18.20 -18.21
CA THR A 45 7.49 -19.02 -17.53
C THR A 45 7.70 -18.51 -16.11
N ILE A 46 7.48 -19.38 -15.13
CA ILE A 46 7.64 -19.07 -13.71
C ILE A 46 8.89 -19.78 -13.20
N ALA A 47 9.94 -19.02 -12.90
CA ALA A 47 11.16 -19.53 -12.30
C ALA A 47 11.05 -19.50 -10.78
N VAL A 48 11.25 -20.64 -10.12
CA VAL A 48 11.01 -20.81 -8.69
C VAL A 48 12.19 -21.43 -7.96
N LYS A 49 12.32 -21.11 -6.67
CA LYS A 49 13.16 -21.81 -5.71
C LYS A 49 12.26 -22.50 -4.67
N TYR A 50 12.41 -23.80 -4.48
CA TYR A 50 11.60 -24.55 -3.52
C TYR A 50 12.01 -24.25 -2.08
N LEU A 51 11.04 -23.92 -1.23
CA LEU A 51 11.25 -23.65 0.20
C LEU A 51 11.10 -24.91 1.06
N GLN A 52 10.44 -25.93 0.52
CA GLN A 52 10.20 -27.20 1.18
C GLN A 52 10.16 -28.34 0.17
N ASN A 53 10.32 -29.58 0.65
CA ASN A 53 10.12 -30.76 -0.19
C ASN A 53 8.66 -30.83 -0.64
N THR A 54 8.42 -30.98 -1.94
CA THR A 54 7.07 -31.10 -2.50
C THR A 54 7.03 -32.00 -3.72
N THR A 55 5.91 -32.72 -3.84
CA THR A 55 5.59 -33.54 -5.02
C THR A 55 4.56 -32.85 -5.93
N ARG A 56 4.05 -31.68 -5.52
CA ARG A 56 3.00 -30.93 -6.23
C ARG A 56 3.21 -29.44 -6.02
N LEU A 57 3.49 -28.71 -7.10
CA LEU A 57 3.56 -27.25 -7.10
C LEU A 57 2.17 -26.70 -7.42
N ARG A 58 1.65 -25.82 -6.55
CA ARG A 58 0.43 -25.08 -6.79
C ARG A 58 0.75 -23.71 -7.39
N ILE A 59 0.11 -23.39 -8.52
CA ILE A 59 0.11 -22.08 -9.16
C ILE A 59 -1.33 -21.56 -9.15
N ASP A 60 -1.56 -20.32 -8.73
CA ASP A 60 -2.86 -19.66 -8.77
C ASP A 60 -3.22 -19.35 -10.24
N LEU A 61 -4.37 -19.85 -10.70
CA LEU A 61 -4.93 -19.55 -12.02
C LEU A 61 -6.42 -19.94 -12.05
N ALA A 62 -7.28 -18.99 -12.37
CA ALA A 62 -8.72 -19.16 -12.50
C ALA A 62 -9.22 -18.76 -13.89
N GLY A 63 -10.27 -19.42 -14.39
CA GLY A 63 -11.00 -19.00 -15.59
C GLY A 63 -10.30 -19.16 -16.95
N MET A 64 -9.02 -19.52 -16.98
CA MET A 64 -8.24 -19.70 -18.21
C MET A 64 -8.17 -21.16 -18.65
N ASN A 65 -7.98 -21.44 -19.94
CA ASN A 65 -7.81 -22.79 -20.47
C ASN A 65 -6.32 -23.10 -20.69
N VAL A 66 -5.73 -23.99 -19.89
CA VAL A 66 -4.32 -24.37 -19.99
C VAL A 66 -4.15 -25.49 -21.03
N SER A 67 -3.42 -25.21 -22.10
CA SER A 67 -3.12 -26.17 -23.17
C SER A 67 -1.84 -26.96 -22.94
N GLY A 68 -0.95 -26.49 -22.06
CA GLY A 68 0.23 -27.25 -21.67
C GLY A 68 1.08 -26.61 -20.58
N VAL A 69 1.79 -27.46 -19.84
CA VAL A 69 2.79 -27.06 -18.85
C VAL A 69 4.10 -27.74 -19.18
N HIS A 70 5.18 -26.97 -19.30
CA HIS A 70 6.49 -27.48 -19.73
C HIS A 70 7.59 -27.16 -18.72
N ALA A 71 8.58 -28.03 -18.61
CA ALA A 71 9.89 -27.72 -18.02
C ALA A 71 10.97 -28.18 -19.02
N ASP A 72 11.90 -27.30 -19.38
CA ASP A 72 12.96 -27.57 -20.37
C ASP A 72 12.43 -28.21 -21.67
N ASN A 73 11.32 -27.67 -22.22
CA ASN A 73 10.58 -28.18 -23.38
C ASN A 73 9.88 -29.54 -23.21
N LYS A 74 9.96 -30.18 -22.05
CA LYS A 74 9.24 -31.42 -21.76
C LYS A 74 7.86 -31.12 -21.19
N LEU A 75 6.83 -31.67 -21.81
CA LEU A 75 5.46 -31.62 -21.29
C LEU A 75 5.36 -32.36 -19.94
N LEU A 76 4.78 -31.69 -18.95
CA LEU A 76 4.58 -32.19 -17.60
C LEU A 76 3.13 -32.64 -17.39
N GLN A 77 2.94 -33.56 -16.43
CA GLN A 77 1.61 -33.88 -15.92
C GLN A 77 1.14 -32.74 -15.00
N TYR A 78 -0.06 -32.25 -15.23
CA TYR A 78 -0.72 -31.26 -14.40
C TYR A 78 -2.21 -31.57 -14.22
N GLU A 79 -2.79 -30.99 -13.19
CA GLU A 79 -4.24 -30.99 -12.95
C GLU A 79 -4.70 -29.55 -12.81
N GLN A 80 -5.68 -29.15 -13.61
CA GLN A 80 -6.28 -27.83 -13.51
C GLN A 80 -7.57 -27.92 -12.68
N GLY A 81 -7.56 -27.26 -11.52
CA GLY A 81 -8.75 -27.04 -10.70
C GLY A 81 -9.43 -25.71 -11.03
N PHE A 82 -10.42 -25.34 -10.21
CA PHE A 82 -11.22 -24.13 -10.43
C PHE A 82 -10.41 -22.82 -10.30
N ASN A 83 -9.55 -22.73 -9.29
CA ASN A 83 -8.74 -21.52 -8.99
C ASN A 83 -7.22 -21.80 -8.93
N ALA A 84 -6.78 -22.99 -9.34
CA ALA A 84 -5.38 -23.34 -9.27
C ALA A 84 -5.00 -24.39 -10.31
N LEU A 85 -3.77 -24.26 -10.80
CA LEU A 85 -3.05 -25.26 -11.56
C LEU A 85 -2.11 -26.02 -10.62
N TYR A 86 -2.13 -27.34 -10.69
CA TYR A 86 -1.25 -28.18 -9.90
C TYR A 86 -0.30 -28.97 -10.78
N ILE A 87 0.99 -28.66 -10.71
CA ILE A 87 2.04 -29.27 -11.51
C ILE A 87 2.67 -30.40 -10.71
N LYS A 88 2.74 -31.60 -11.28
CA LYS A 88 3.39 -32.74 -10.65
C LYS A 88 4.91 -32.57 -10.73
N VAL A 89 5.55 -32.56 -9.57
CA VAL A 89 7.01 -32.36 -9.43
C VAL A 89 7.58 -33.39 -8.46
N ASN A 90 8.90 -33.41 -8.30
CA ASN A 90 9.58 -34.14 -7.23
C ASN A 90 10.77 -33.29 -6.78
N ALA A 91 10.48 -32.23 -6.04
CA ALA A 91 11.44 -31.20 -5.67
C ALA A 91 11.76 -31.26 -4.18
N LYS A 92 13.02 -31.01 -3.85
CA LYS A 92 13.52 -30.84 -2.48
C LYS A 92 13.65 -29.34 -2.15
N ALA A 93 13.66 -29.03 -0.86
CA ALA A 93 13.98 -27.68 -0.40
C ALA A 93 15.35 -27.24 -0.96
N GLY A 94 15.41 -26.05 -1.56
CA GLY A 94 16.58 -25.49 -2.22
C GLY A 94 16.69 -25.78 -3.72
N ASP A 95 15.94 -26.75 -4.26
CA ASP A 95 15.89 -27.00 -5.70
C ASP A 95 15.35 -25.79 -6.45
N LYS A 96 15.74 -25.65 -7.72
CA LYS A 96 15.21 -24.64 -8.64
C LYS A 96 14.42 -25.31 -9.75
N GLY A 97 13.39 -24.65 -10.24
CA GLY A 97 12.60 -25.09 -11.38
C GLY A 97 12.14 -23.91 -12.22
N ALA A 98 11.83 -24.16 -13.50
CA ALA A 98 11.19 -23.20 -14.38
C ALA A 98 10.04 -23.90 -15.11
N TYR A 99 8.86 -23.30 -15.05
CA TYR A 99 7.64 -23.91 -15.58
C TYR A 99 6.95 -22.96 -16.55
N THR A 100 6.85 -23.36 -17.82
CA THR A 100 6.15 -22.60 -18.85
C THR A 100 4.72 -23.08 -18.97
N VAL A 101 3.76 -22.23 -18.62
CA VAL A 101 2.31 -22.46 -18.75
C VAL A 101 1.84 -21.77 -20.03
N VAL A 102 1.24 -22.54 -20.93
CA VAL A 102 0.61 -22.04 -22.16
C VAL A 102 -0.91 -22.12 -22.00
N TYR A 103 -1.59 -21.00 -22.24
CA TYR A 103 -3.02 -20.90 -21.97
C TYR A 103 -3.72 -19.86 -22.86
N THR A 104 -5.04 -19.97 -22.95
CA THR A 104 -5.90 -19.00 -23.65
C THR A 104 -7.18 -18.80 -22.85
N GLY A 105 -7.88 -17.68 -23.05
CA GLY A 105 -9.18 -17.46 -22.41
C GLY A 105 -9.57 -16.00 -22.35
N ILE A 106 -10.73 -15.72 -21.78
CA ILE A 106 -11.18 -14.36 -21.51
C ILE A 106 -10.90 -14.09 -20.02
N PRO A 107 -10.05 -13.11 -19.68
CA PRO A 107 -9.85 -12.69 -18.29
C PRO A 107 -11.19 -12.42 -17.60
N LYS A 108 -11.42 -13.07 -16.46
CA LYS A 108 -12.62 -12.77 -15.66
C LYS A 108 -12.48 -11.45 -14.92
N ASP A 109 -11.26 -11.17 -14.46
CA ASP A 109 -10.88 -10.01 -13.68
C ASP A 109 -9.34 -9.85 -13.77
N GLY A 110 -8.77 -8.83 -13.12
CA GLY A 110 -7.32 -8.63 -13.04
C GLY A 110 -6.66 -8.08 -14.31
N LEU A 111 -7.24 -8.33 -15.49
CA LEU A 111 -6.94 -7.69 -16.76
C LEU A 111 -8.24 -7.21 -17.41
N PHE A 112 -8.48 -5.91 -17.35
CA PHE A 112 -9.65 -5.28 -17.91
C PHE A 112 -9.48 -5.05 -19.41
N ILE A 113 -10.33 -5.72 -20.18
CA ILE A 113 -10.46 -5.54 -21.63
C ILE A 113 -11.79 -4.85 -21.91
N SER A 114 -11.76 -3.53 -22.09
CA SER A 114 -12.96 -2.71 -22.09
C SER A 114 -12.80 -1.46 -22.97
N LYS A 115 -13.88 -0.70 -23.13
CA LYS A 115 -13.83 0.61 -23.78
C LYS A 115 -13.51 1.72 -22.77
N ASN A 116 -12.67 2.68 -23.17
CA ASN A 116 -12.46 3.92 -22.41
C ASN A 116 -13.71 4.83 -22.49
N LYS A 117 -13.68 5.97 -21.78
CA LYS A 117 -14.75 6.98 -21.82
C LYS A 117 -15.04 7.57 -23.21
N TYR A 118 -14.14 7.40 -24.18
CA TYR A 118 -14.30 7.85 -25.57
C TYR A 118 -14.80 6.76 -26.53
N GLY A 119 -14.89 5.52 -26.06
CA GLY A 119 -15.41 4.38 -26.82
C GLY A 119 -14.34 3.49 -27.45
N ASP A 120 -13.06 3.77 -27.22
CA ASP A 120 -11.93 3.01 -27.76
C ASP A 120 -11.59 1.82 -26.89
N ARG A 121 -11.22 0.71 -27.53
CA ARG A 121 -10.82 -0.51 -26.86
C ARG A 121 -9.46 -0.33 -26.17
N THR A 122 -9.35 -0.83 -24.95
CA THR A 122 -8.17 -0.71 -24.09
C THR A 122 -7.95 -1.97 -23.25
N PHE A 123 -6.72 -2.12 -22.74
CA PHE A 123 -6.28 -3.24 -21.91
C PHE A 123 -5.52 -2.69 -20.69
N PHE A 124 -5.98 -3.00 -19.48
CA PHE A 124 -5.35 -2.54 -18.23
C PHE A 124 -5.36 -3.64 -17.18
N THR A 125 -4.21 -3.96 -16.63
CA THR A 125 -4.12 -4.80 -15.43
C THR A 125 -4.59 -4.04 -14.19
N ASP A 126 -5.22 -4.75 -13.26
CA ASP A 126 -5.68 -4.23 -11.98
C ASP A 126 -5.70 -5.38 -10.96
N HIS A 127 -4.52 -5.68 -10.39
CA HIS A 127 -4.28 -6.91 -9.65
C HIS A 127 -4.63 -6.82 -8.17
N TRP A 128 -4.72 -5.62 -7.59
CA TRP A 128 -5.00 -5.50 -6.17
C TRP A 128 -6.42 -5.96 -5.83
N PRO A 129 -6.62 -6.76 -4.76
CA PRO A 129 -5.60 -7.26 -3.85
C PRO A 129 -4.92 -8.52 -4.40
N ASP A 130 -5.71 -9.53 -4.77
CA ASP A 130 -5.27 -10.84 -5.26
C ASP A 130 -6.05 -11.23 -6.53
N ARG A 131 -6.00 -10.39 -7.57
CA ARG A 131 -6.78 -10.55 -8.80
C ARG A 131 -5.94 -10.96 -10.01
N ALA A 132 -4.61 -11.00 -9.88
CA ALA A 132 -3.72 -11.40 -10.98
C ALA A 132 -4.04 -12.82 -11.47
N HIS A 133 -4.31 -13.75 -10.55
CA HIS A 133 -4.62 -15.15 -10.88
C HIS A 133 -5.86 -15.35 -11.76
N GLN A 134 -6.69 -14.33 -11.97
CA GLN A 134 -7.87 -14.39 -12.83
C GLN A 134 -7.54 -14.36 -14.33
N TRP A 135 -6.25 -14.17 -14.67
CA TRP A 135 -5.75 -14.26 -16.04
C TRP A 135 -4.27 -14.68 -16.14
N LEU A 136 -3.47 -14.49 -15.09
CA LEU A 136 -2.03 -14.72 -15.07
C LEU A 136 -1.69 -15.89 -14.10
N PRO A 137 -1.06 -16.99 -14.56
CA PRO A 137 -0.57 -18.02 -13.64
C PRO A 137 0.53 -17.45 -12.74
N CYS A 138 0.29 -17.43 -11.42
CA CYS A 138 1.20 -16.79 -10.47
C CYS A 138 1.15 -17.42 -9.06
N ILE A 139 1.96 -16.89 -8.14
CA ILE A 139 1.73 -17.00 -6.70
C ILE A 139 1.13 -15.67 -6.24
N ASP A 140 -0.17 -15.66 -5.96
CA ASP A 140 -0.93 -14.41 -5.79
C ASP A 140 -0.92 -13.93 -4.32
N HIS A 141 0.24 -13.50 -3.84
CA HIS A 141 0.44 -13.06 -2.46
C HIS A 141 1.45 -11.90 -2.37
N PRO A 142 1.22 -10.87 -1.54
CA PRO A 142 2.06 -9.66 -1.48
C PRO A 142 3.47 -9.90 -0.95
N SER A 143 3.69 -11.04 -0.28
CA SER A 143 5.00 -11.40 0.26
C SER A 143 5.95 -12.00 -0.79
N ASP A 144 5.44 -12.53 -1.90
CA ASP A 144 6.26 -13.15 -2.93
C ASP A 144 6.68 -12.09 -3.95
N LYS A 145 7.95 -11.67 -3.91
CA LYS A 145 8.49 -10.69 -4.85
C LYS A 145 9.35 -11.37 -5.90
N ALA A 146 9.12 -11.06 -7.17
CA ALA A 146 9.89 -11.61 -8.29
C ALA A 146 10.24 -10.51 -9.30
N THR A 147 11.32 -10.72 -10.04
CA THR A 147 11.59 -9.92 -11.25
C THR A 147 10.64 -10.31 -12.37
N ALA A 148 10.48 -9.46 -13.39
CA ALA A 148 9.59 -9.77 -14.49
C ALA A 148 10.08 -9.24 -15.84
N THR A 149 9.92 -10.05 -16.89
CA THR A 149 10.00 -9.61 -18.28
C THR A 149 8.62 -9.67 -18.90
N PHE A 150 8.19 -8.59 -19.52
CA PHE A 150 6.89 -8.49 -20.19
C PHE A 150 7.10 -8.41 -21.70
N THR A 151 6.67 -9.43 -22.43
CA THR A 151 6.61 -9.44 -23.90
C THR A 151 5.15 -9.33 -24.31
N VAL A 152 4.75 -8.18 -24.84
CA VAL A 152 3.37 -7.94 -25.25
C VAL A 152 3.31 -7.78 -26.77
N THR A 153 2.51 -8.62 -27.41
CA THR A 153 2.17 -8.50 -28.83
C THR A 153 0.74 -7.96 -28.96
N ALA A 154 0.57 -6.79 -29.57
CA ALA A 154 -0.74 -6.13 -29.74
C ALA A 154 -0.84 -5.45 -31.11
N PRO A 155 -2.05 -5.08 -31.58
CA PRO A 155 -2.21 -4.19 -32.73
C PRO A 155 -1.31 -2.95 -32.64
N ASP A 156 -0.68 -2.57 -33.76
CA ASP A 156 0.42 -1.58 -33.78
C ASP A 156 -0.01 -0.14 -33.50
N HIS A 157 -1.31 0.15 -33.55
CA HIS A 157 -1.89 1.43 -33.13
C HIS A 157 -1.92 1.59 -31.61
N TYR A 158 -1.74 0.52 -30.82
CA TYR A 158 -1.60 0.62 -29.37
C TYR A 158 -0.20 1.05 -28.94
N THR A 159 -0.17 1.89 -27.91
CA THR A 159 1.02 2.09 -27.09
C THR A 159 0.96 1.16 -25.88
N VAL A 160 1.95 0.27 -25.75
CA VAL A 160 2.09 -0.62 -24.60
C VAL A 160 2.98 0.02 -23.54
N VAL A 161 2.58 -0.08 -22.28
CA VAL A 161 3.38 0.27 -21.10
C VAL A 161 3.34 -0.88 -20.10
N ALA A 162 4.47 -1.20 -19.48
CA ALA A 162 4.56 -2.12 -18.35
C ALA A 162 5.57 -1.59 -17.32
N ASN A 163 5.75 -2.29 -16.19
CA ASN A 163 6.83 -1.99 -15.24
C ASN A 163 8.21 -2.09 -15.93
N GLY A 164 9.24 -1.53 -15.30
CA GLY A 164 10.61 -1.60 -15.79
C GLY A 164 10.89 -0.76 -17.04
N VAL A 165 12.01 -1.07 -17.69
CA VAL A 165 12.51 -0.35 -18.86
C VAL A 165 12.03 -0.99 -20.15
N ARG A 166 11.71 -0.18 -21.16
CA ARG A 166 11.40 -0.69 -22.50
C ARG A 166 12.69 -1.12 -23.18
N VAL A 167 12.86 -2.43 -23.39
CA VAL A 167 14.03 -3.02 -24.04
C VAL A 167 13.92 -2.94 -25.55
N SER A 168 12.75 -3.25 -26.11
CA SER A 168 12.54 -3.21 -27.56
C SER A 168 11.07 -2.96 -27.92
N ALA A 169 10.84 -2.46 -29.13
CA ALA A 169 9.53 -2.38 -29.77
C ALA A 169 9.72 -2.68 -31.26
N THR A 170 9.13 -3.76 -31.75
CA THR A 170 9.35 -4.27 -33.11
C THR A 170 8.01 -4.47 -33.80
N ASN A 171 7.83 -3.85 -34.98
CA ASN A 171 6.67 -4.11 -35.83
C ASN A 171 6.77 -5.51 -36.43
N LEU A 172 5.66 -6.23 -36.44
CA LEU A 172 5.50 -7.57 -36.97
C LEU A 172 4.51 -7.56 -38.15
N PRO A 173 4.50 -8.60 -39.01
CA PRO A 173 3.46 -8.74 -40.03
C PRO A 173 2.04 -8.70 -39.43
N GLY A 174 1.08 -8.22 -40.21
CA GLY A 174 -0.33 -8.17 -39.80
C GLY A 174 -0.72 -6.98 -38.91
N GLN A 175 -0.01 -5.85 -39.00
CA GLN A 175 -0.25 -4.65 -38.18
C GLN A 175 -0.14 -4.93 -36.68
N LEU A 176 0.82 -5.77 -36.30
CA LEU A 176 1.12 -6.09 -34.91
C LEU A 176 2.44 -5.44 -34.50
N LYS A 177 2.57 -5.16 -33.22
CA LYS A 177 3.80 -4.67 -32.60
C LYS A 177 4.09 -5.50 -31.36
N ARG A 178 5.32 -5.99 -31.27
CA ARG A 178 5.84 -6.67 -30.09
C ARG A 178 6.68 -5.69 -29.28
N THR A 179 6.30 -5.46 -28.04
CA THR A 179 7.01 -4.58 -27.09
C THR A 179 7.52 -5.40 -25.93
N VAL A 180 8.80 -5.22 -25.57
CA VAL A 180 9.44 -5.93 -24.46
C VAL A 180 9.84 -4.94 -23.38
N TYR A 181 9.43 -5.22 -22.15
CA TYR A 181 9.85 -4.53 -20.94
C TYR A 181 10.60 -5.48 -20.01
N ASP A 182 11.60 -4.97 -19.30
CA ASP A 182 12.38 -5.71 -18.31
C ASP A 182 12.39 -4.97 -16.97
N GLU A 183 11.83 -5.61 -15.94
CA GLU A 183 11.78 -5.14 -14.57
C GLU A 183 12.74 -5.96 -13.70
N LYS A 184 13.81 -5.30 -13.27
CA LYS A 184 14.91 -5.91 -12.51
C LYS A 184 14.72 -5.77 -11.00
N VAL A 185 13.85 -4.87 -10.57
CA VAL A 185 13.48 -4.75 -9.16
C VAL A 185 12.43 -5.84 -8.86
N PRO A 186 12.65 -6.71 -7.87
CA PRO A 186 11.64 -7.69 -7.50
C PRO A 186 10.36 -7.01 -6.99
N LEU A 187 9.23 -7.31 -7.61
CA LEU A 187 7.89 -6.79 -7.28
C LEU A 187 6.98 -7.93 -6.83
N PRO A 188 6.03 -7.69 -5.92
CA PRO A 188 4.92 -8.62 -5.76
C PRO A 188 3.95 -8.52 -6.93
N ILE A 189 3.23 -9.60 -7.20
CA ILE A 189 2.33 -9.68 -8.37
C ILE A 189 1.25 -8.58 -8.36
N LYS A 190 0.83 -8.12 -7.17
CA LYS A 190 -0.22 -7.11 -6.97
C LYS A 190 0.08 -5.75 -7.62
N VAL A 191 1.36 -5.43 -7.88
CA VAL A 191 1.80 -4.15 -8.48
C VAL A 191 2.55 -4.33 -9.80
N MET A 192 2.56 -5.55 -10.34
CA MET A 192 2.96 -5.78 -11.73
C MET A 192 1.83 -5.34 -12.66
N ALA A 193 2.16 -4.64 -13.74
CA ALA A 193 1.20 -3.97 -14.58
C ALA A 193 1.54 -4.02 -16.07
N ILE A 194 0.49 -4.12 -16.88
CA ILE A 194 0.49 -3.98 -18.34
C ILE A 194 -0.69 -3.08 -18.72
N ALA A 195 -0.42 -2.07 -19.54
CA ALA A 195 -1.41 -1.23 -20.20
C ALA A 195 -1.19 -1.27 -21.72
N ALA A 196 -2.29 -1.29 -22.48
CA ALA A 196 -2.30 -1.03 -23.91
C ALA A 196 -3.53 -0.20 -24.29
N ALA A 197 -3.30 0.98 -24.84
CA ALA A 197 -4.34 1.88 -25.33
C ALA A 197 -3.76 2.84 -26.39
N ASP A 198 -4.62 3.57 -27.10
CA ASP A 198 -4.19 4.72 -27.89
C ASP A 198 -3.88 5.89 -26.94
N PHE A 199 -2.59 6.09 -26.68
CA PHE A 199 -2.10 7.09 -25.75
C PHE A 199 -1.40 8.23 -26.47
N SER A 200 -1.67 9.45 -26.02
CA SER A 200 -0.73 10.55 -26.15
C SER A 200 0.28 10.49 -25.00
N VAL A 201 1.57 10.48 -25.35
CA VAL A 201 2.67 10.30 -24.40
C VAL A 201 3.49 11.58 -24.32
N THR A 202 3.65 12.09 -23.10
CA THR A 202 4.46 13.28 -22.80
C THR A 202 5.60 12.91 -21.86
N HIS A 203 6.83 13.25 -22.21
CA HIS A 203 7.94 13.28 -21.25
C HIS A 203 7.79 14.55 -20.42
N SER A 204 7.42 14.38 -19.15
CA SER A 204 7.11 15.50 -18.25
C SER A 204 8.37 16.14 -17.66
N GLY A 205 9.48 15.42 -17.64
CA GLY A 205 10.78 15.88 -17.15
C GLY A 205 11.57 14.76 -16.49
N ASP A 206 12.77 15.08 -16.01
CA ASP A 206 13.65 14.15 -15.30
C ASP A 206 13.86 14.62 -13.86
N VAL A 207 13.66 13.72 -12.90
CA VAL A 207 14.01 13.95 -11.49
C VAL A 207 15.32 13.20 -11.21
N GLY A 208 16.43 13.92 -11.29
CA GLY A 208 17.76 13.30 -11.29
C GLY A 208 17.96 12.44 -12.55
N LYS A 209 18.00 11.12 -12.38
CA LYS A 209 18.10 10.14 -13.50
C LYS A 209 16.78 9.43 -13.81
N ILE A 210 15.70 9.83 -13.15
CA ILE A 210 14.41 9.15 -13.23
C ILE A 210 13.54 9.93 -14.23
N PRO A 211 13.30 9.38 -15.43
CA PRO A 211 12.40 10.01 -16.39
C PRO A 211 10.95 9.86 -15.93
N VAL A 212 10.22 10.97 -15.95
CA VAL A 212 8.80 11.06 -15.58
C VAL A 212 7.97 11.22 -16.85
N TYR A 213 7.00 10.33 -17.03
CA TYR A 213 6.12 10.32 -18.20
C TYR A 213 4.65 10.48 -17.79
N SER A 214 3.89 11.08 -18.70
CA SER A 214 2.43 11.13 -18.66
C SER A 214 1.87 10.39 -19.87
N TYR A 215 0.96 9.46 -19.64
CA TYR A 215 0.22 8.73 -20.66
C TYR A 215 -1.26 9.05 -20.47
N VAL A 216 -1.86 9.73 -21.43
CA VAL A 216 -3.29 10.09 -21.43
C VAL A 216 -3.93 9.56 -22.69
N PHE A 217 -5.23 9.25 -22.65
CA PHE A 217 -5.97 8.90 -23.86
C PHE A 217 -5.84 10.02 -24.90
N HIS A 218 -5.90 9.65 -26.17
CA HIS A 218 -5.62 10.57 -27.28
C HIS A 218 -6.43 11.89 -27.19
N GLU A 219 -7.71 11.78 -26.84
CA GLU A 219 -8.64 12.90 -26.68
C GLU A 219 -8.28 13.83 -25.52
N ASP A 220 -7.60 13.30 -24.50
CA ASP A 220 -7.11 14.03 -23.32
C ASP A 220 -5.67 14.56 -23.51
N SER A 221 -5.12 14.54 -24.73
CA SER A 221 -3.73 14.95 -25.04
C SER A 221 -3.33 16.35 -24.57
N SER A 222 -4.30 17.26 -24.37
CA SER A 222 -4.05 18.60 -23.83
C SER A 222 -3.84 18.62 -22.31
N HIS A 223 -4.14 17.53 -21.60
CA HIS A 223 -3.98 17.44 -20.15
C HIS A 223 -2.51 17.42 -19.74
N GLN A 224 -2.14 18.31 -18.80
CA GLN A 224 -0.78 18.43 -18.27
C GLN A 224 -0.69 18.19 -16.75
N GLY A 225 -1.80 17.82 -16.10
CA GLY A 225 -1.88 17.74 -14.65
C GLY A 225 -0.97 16.68 -14.02
N TYR A 226 -0.67 15.59 -14.75
CA TYR A 226 0.28 14.56 -14.31
C TYR A 226 1.74 15.05 -14.24
N ALA A 227 2.10 16.13 -14.93
CA ALA A 227 3.45 16.70 -14.85
C ALA A 227 3.82 17.16 -13.42
N ARG A 228 2.83 17.39 -12.54
CA ARG A 228 3.03 17.66 -11.11
C ARG A 228 3.81 16.56 -10.38
N ALA A 229 3.83 15.33 -10.91
CA ALA A 229 4.69 14.26 -10.41
C ALA A 229 6.17 14.66 -10.33
N THR A 230 6.63 15.58 -11.19
CA THR A 230 8.00 16.12 -11.17
C THR A 230 8.31 16.99 -9.94
N ASN A 231 7.29 17.51 -9.25
CA ASN A 231 7.44 18.24 -7.99
C ASN A 231 7.27 17.32 -6.76
N ILE A 232 6.40 16.31 -6.88
CA ILE A 232 6.08 15.37 -5.80
C ILE A 232 7.22 14.38 -5.58
N LEU A 233 7.72 13.77 -6.66
CA LEU A 233 8.77 12.75 -6.61
C LEU A 233 10.04 13.21 -5.85
N PRO A 234 10.63 14.40 -6.11
CA PRO A 234 11.82 14.84 -5.38
C PRO A 234 11.58 15.05 -3.88
N TYR A 235 10.37 15.44 -3.46
CA TYR A 235 10.02 15.57 -2.04
C TYR A 235 10.17 14.22 -1.33
N PHE A 236 9.58 13.15 -1.87
CA PHE A 236 9.68 11.83 -1.25
C PHE A 236 11.09 11.25 -1.31
N ILE A 237 11.83 11.49 -2.41
CA ILE A 237 13.26 11.12 -2.49
C ILE A 237 14.05 11.77 -1.35
N GLN A 238 13.81 13.05 -1.09
CA GLN A 238 14.50 13.79 -0.03
C GLN A 238 14.12 13.28 1.37
N GLN A 239 12.83 13.03 1.62
CA GLN A 239 12.35 12.66 2.95
C GLN A 239 12.68 11.21 3.32
N VAL A 240 12.48 10.27 2.39
CA VAL A 240 12.48 8.82 2.66
C VAL A 240 13.77 8.14 2.18
N GLY A 241 14.17 8.38 0.93
CA GLY A 241 15.33 7.73 0.33
C GLY A 241 15.23 7.56 -1.18
N PRO A 242 16.25 6.98 -1.83
CA PRO A 242 16.28 6.85 -3.28
C PRO A 242 15.07 6.08 -3.84
N PHE A 243 14.54 6.57 -4.96
CA PHE A 243 13.54 5.87 -5.76
C PHE A 243 14.17 4.62 -6.42
N GLN A 244 13.51 3.47 -6.32
CA GLN A 244 14.09 2.19 -6.78
C GLN A 244 13.86 1.89 -8.27
N PHE A 245 12.81 2.45 -8.86
CA PHE A 245 12.38 2.06 -10.22
C PHE A 245 13.07 2.92 -11.29
N GLU A 246 13.13 2.39 -12.50
CA GLU A 246 13.88 3.00 -13.61
C GLU A 246 13.16 4.19 -14.26
N LYS A 247 11.85 4.33 -14.02
CA LYS A 247 11.02 5.43 -14.50
C LYS A 247 9.83 5.65 -13.57
N LEU A 248 9.17 6.79 -13.71
CA LEU A 248 7.83 7.01 -13.17
C LEU A 248 6.87 7.34 -14.31
N ALA A 249 6.02 6.38 -14.69
CA ALA A 249 4.95 6.60 -15.66
C ALA A 249 3.61 6.83 -14.94
N ASN A 250 2.95 7.95 -15.24
CA ASN A 250 1.63 8.33 -14.75
C ASN A 250 0.61 8.10 -15.87
N ILE A 251 -0.32 7.16 -15.69
CA ILE A 251 -1.09 6.58 -16.79
C ILE A 251 -2.59 6.70 -16.52
N GLN A 252 -3.31 7.40 -17.38
CA GLN A 252 -4.77 7.37 -17.40
C GLN A 252 -5.26 5.98 -17.81
N SER A 253 -6.21 5.42 -17.06
CA SER A 253 -6.50 3.99 -17.14
C SER A 253 -7.96 3.65 -16.87
N LYS A 254 -8.25 2.34 -16.89
CA LYS A 254 -9.53 1.75 -16.49
C LYS A 254 -9.50 1.07 -15.12
N THR A 255 -8.58 1.49 -14.24
CA THR A 255 -8.62 1.00 -12.86
C THR A 255 -9.99 1.26 -12.23
N ILE A 256 -10.45 0.32 -11.40
CA ILE A 256 -11.71 0.47 -10.64
C ILE A 256 -11.56 1.35 -9.40
N PHE A 257 -10.33 1.74 -9.07
CA PHE A 257 -9.97 2.62 -7.96
C PHE A 257 -9.82 4.07 -8.40
N GLY A 258 -9.49 4.98 -7.49
CA GLY A 258 -9.11 6.36 -7.85
C GLY A 258 -7.76 6.40 -8.54
N GLY A 259 -6.78 5.69 -7.95
CA GLY A 259 -5.48 5.36 -8.50
C GLY A 259 -5.10 3.94 -8.08
N MET A 260 -4.11 3.37 -8.75
CA MET A 260 -3.54 2.06 -8.50
C MET A 260 -2.03 2.17 -8.65
N GLU A 261 -1.31 1.86 -7.58
CA GLU A 261 0.05 2.26 -7.30
C GLU A 261 1.14 1.51 -8.08
N ASN A 262 0.76 0.73 -9.08
CA ASN A 262 1.63 -0.15 -9.87
C ASN A 262 3.07 0.40 -10.03
N ALA A 263 4.06 -0.36 -9.55
CA ALA A 263 5.43 0.10 -9.36
C ALA A 263 6.06 0.71 -10.63
N GLY A 264 6.41 1.99 -10.58
CA GLY A 264 6.96 2.76 -11.68
C GLY A 264 6.00 3.01 -12.87
N ALA A 265 4.76 2.56 -12.79
CA ALA A 265 3.74 2.63 -13.85
C ALA A 265 2.33 2.84 -13.28
N ILE A 266 2.16 3.91 -12.49
CA ILE A 266 0.94 4.22 -11.75
C ILE A 266 -0.24 4.44 -12.69
N PHE A 267 -1.37 3.79 -12.36
CA PHE A 267 -2.62 3.90 -13.09
C PHE A 267 -3.58 4.83 -12.34
N TYR A 268 -4.27 5.71 -13.06
CA TYR A 268 -5.28 6.61 -12.53
C TYR A 268 -6.62 6.36 -13.22
N ALA A 269 -7.73 6.54 -12.52
CA ALA A 269 -9.06 6.36 -13.09
C ALA A 269 -9.27 7.20 -14.36
N GLU A 270 -10.15 6.77 -15.26
CA GLU A 270 -10.33 7.39 -16.57
C GLU A 270 -10.74 8.88 -16.51
N ASN A 271 -11.40 9.30 -15.43
CA ASN A 271 -11.81 10.69 -15.22
C ASN A 271 -10.79 11.51 -14.42
N SER A 272 -9.63 10.95 -14.09
CA SER A 272 -8.59 11.66 -13.33
C SER A 272 -8.06 12.95 -13.98
N PRO A 273 -8.07 13.15 -15.31
CA PRO A 273 -7.71 14.45 -15.90
C PRO A 273 -8.59 15.62 -15.42
N GLU A 274 -9.83 15.34 -15.02
CA GLU A 274 -10.84 16.30 -14.58
C GLU A 274 -10.96 16.36 -13.05
N TYR A 275 -10.21 15.51 -12.33
CA TYR A 275 -10.34 15.36 -10.89
C TYR A 275 -9.73 16.56 -10.13
N PRO A 276 -10.51 17.32 -9.34
CA PRO A 276 -10.00 18.49 -8.63
C PRO A 276 -8.88 18.15 -7.63
N GLY A 277 -8.93 16.96 -7.02
CA GLY A 277 -7.94 16.44 -6.08
C GLY A 277 -6.76 15.72 -6.75
N LEU A 278 -6.50 15.95 -8.03
CA LEU A 278 -5.47 15.21 -8.77
C LEU A 278 -4.09 15.32 -8.13
N GLU A 279 -3.69 16.48 -7.59
CA GLU A 279 -2.37 16.59 -6.94
C GLU A 279 -2.23 15.71 -5.69
N SER A 280 -3.24 15.69 -4.81
CA SER A 280 -3.21 14.81 -3.63
C SER A 280 -3.27 13.34 -4.02
N LEU A 281 -4.00 13.01 -5.09
CA LEU A 281 -4.02 11.65 -5.65
C LEU A 281 -2.64 11.26 -6.19
N LEU A 282 -1.99 12.12 -6.99
CA LEU A 282 -0.62 11.89 -7.45
C LEU A 282 0.33 11.69 -6.26
N ALA A 283 0.22 12.51 -5.20
CA ALA A 283 1.05 12.38 -4.01
C ALA A 283 0.84 11.06 -3.27
N HIS A 284 -0.41 10.59 -3.18
CA HIS A 284 -0.76 9.29 -2.59
C HIS A 284 -0.14 8.14 -3.38
N GLU A 285 -0.39 8.08 -4.68
CA GLU A 285 0.12 7.00 -5.52
C GLU A 285 1.66 7.01 -5.65
N ILE A 286 2.29 8.19 -5.64
CA ILE A 286 3.75 8.29 -5.67
C ILE A 286 4.36 7.89 -4.32
N ALA A 287 3.69 8.12 -3.19
CA ALA A 287 4.16 7.66 -1.89
C ALA A 287 4.23 6.12 -1.81
N HIS A 288 3.32 5.42 -2.49
CA HIS A 288 3.31 3.96 -2.54
C HIS A 288 4.57 3.33 -3.15
N GLN A 289 5.28 4.09 -4.00
CA GLN A 289 6.54 3.67 -4.60
C GLN A 289 7.61 3.31 -3.53
N TRP A 290 7.49 3.86 -2.32
CA TRP A 290 8.26 3.44 -1.15
C TRP A 290 7.49 2.47 -0.25
N PHE A 291 6.20 2.73 0.00
CA PHE A 291 5.38 2.00 0.96
C PHE A 291 4.21 1.30 0.26
N GLY A 292 4.34 0.01 -0.01
CA GLY A 292 3.40 -0.75 -0.82
C GLY A 292 4.08 -1.46 -1.99
N ASP A 293 5.16 -0.87 -2.52
CA ASP A 293 5.92 -1.42 -3.66
C ASP A 293 7.36 -1.83 -3.29
N ALA A 294 8.19 -0.86 -2.88
CA ALA A 294 9.56 -1.14 -2.47
C ALA A 294 9.60 -1.96 -1.17
N ILE A 295 8.86 -1.50 -0.16
CA ILE A 295 8.55 -2.25 1.05
C ILE A 295 7.12 -2.75 0.95
N THR A 296 6.93 -4.07 0.85
CA THR A 296 5.57 -4.64 0.78
C THR A 296 5.22 -5.36 2.06
N GLU A 297 3.95 -5.66 2.25
CA GLU A 297 3.47 -6.32 3.45
C GLU A 297 3.84 -7.80 3.47
N THR A 298 4.16 -8.33 4.66
CA THR A 298 4.33 -9.78 4.83
C THR A 298 3.02 -10.56 4.68
N ASP A 299 1.87 -9.90 4.88
CA ASP A 299 0.51 -10.46 4.82
C ASP A 299 -0.51 -9.31 4.73
N TRP A 300 -1.67 -9.56 4.14
CA TRP A 300 -2.73 -8.56 3.95
C TRP A 300 -3.22 -7.89 5.24
N ARG A 301 -3.11 -8.54 6.40
CA ARG A 301 -3.43 -7.91 7.70
C ARG A 301 -2.59 -6.66 8.00
N HIS A 302 -1.47 -6.49 7.31
CA HIS A 302 -0.57 -5.37 7.47
C HIS A 302 -0.79 -4.26 6.42
N LEU A 303 -1.87 -4.31 5.64
CA LEU A 303 -2.18 -3.37 4.55
C LEU A 303 -2.05 -1.88 4.92
N TRP A 304 -2.31 -1.52 6.18
CA TRP A 304 -2.12 -0.14 6.66
C TRP A 304 -0.67 0.37 6.50
N LEU A 305 0.32 -0.51 6.39
CA LEU A 305 1.71 -0.14 6.09
C LEU A 305 1.87 0.42 4.68
N SER A 306 0.99 0.07 3.75
CA SER A 306 0.89 0.71 2.43
C SER A 306 -0.05 1.92 2.51
N GLU A 307 -1.33 1.68 2.78
CA GLU A 307 -2.37 2.71 2.68
C GLU A 307 -2.22 3.85 3.69
N GLY A 308 -1.90 3.50 4.95
CA GLY A 308 -1.75 4.48 6.02
C GLY A 308 -0.49 5.33 5.82
N PHE A 309 0.57 4.74 5.28
CA PHE A 309 1.77 5.48 4.90
C PHE A 309 1.50 6.41 3.73
N ALA A 310 0.91 5.94 2.63
CA ALA A 310 0.58 6.78 1.49
C ALA A 310 -0.37 7.93 1.88
N THR A 311 -1.37 7.64 2.71
CA THR A 311 -2.27 8.65 3.27
C THR A 311 -1.49 9.72 4.03
N TYR A 312 -0.63 9.31 4.98
CA TYR A 312 0.08 10.29 5.81
C TYR A 312 1.16 11.05 5.03
N MET A 313 1.89 10.37 4.15
CA MET A 313 2.91 10.99 3.29
C MET A 313 2.27 12.02 2.35
N THR A 314 1.06 11.78 1.87
CA THR A 314 0.25 12.78 1.16
C THR A 314 -0.01 14.00 2.03
N LEU A 315 -0.47 13.81 3.27
CA LEU A 315 -0.70 14.92 4.20
C LEU A 315 0.57 15.75 4.45
N LEU A 316 1.73 15.09 4.56
CA LEU A 316 3.02 15.77 4.76
C LEU A 316 3.51 16.50 3.51
N TYR A 317 3.27 15.96 2.31
CA TYR A 317 3.52 16.69 1.07
C TYR A 317 2.61 17.93 0.96
N MET A 318 1.32 17.79 1.28
CA MET A 318 0.39 18.91 1.27
C MET A 318 0.73 19.95 2.35
N GLU A 319 1.21 19.53 3.52
CA GLU A 319 1.79 20.41 4.56
C GLU A 319 2.99 21.19 4.00
N HIS A 320 3.89 20.51 3.30
CA HIS A 320 5.09 21.12 2.73
C HIS A 320 4.73 22.18 1.67
N THR A 321 3.76 21.88 0.81
CA THR A 321 3.39 22.74 -0.32
C THR A 321 2.46 23.88 0.09
N TYR A 322 1.52 23.63 1.01
CA TYR A 322 0.41 24.54 1.32
C TYR A 322 0.35 24.98 2.80
N GLY A 323 1.23 24.47 3.65
CA GLY A 323 1.35 24.87 5.06
C GLY A 323 0.55 24.03 6.04
N VAL A 324 0.81 24.27 7.33
CA VAL A 324 0.29 23.48 8.46
C VAL A 324 -1.24 23.51 8.60
N ASP A 325 -1.90 24.58 8.15
CA ASP A 325 -3.36 24.67 8.24
C ASP A 325 -4.05 23.68 7.29
N THR A 326 -3.43 23.38 6.14
CA THR A 326 -3.87 22.31 5.23
C THR A 326 -3.78 20.96 5.91
N LEU A 327 -2.66 20.65 6.57
CA LEU A 327 -2.50 19.41 7.35
C LEU A 327 -3.60 19.29 8.41
N ARG A 328 -3.81 20.34 9.21
CA ARG A 328 -4.81 20.33 10.29
C ARG A 328 -6.24 20.16 9.75
N ALA A 329 -6.56 20.74 8.61
CA ALA A 329 -7.86 20.57 7.97
C ALA A 329 -8.07 19.10 7.54
N SER A 330 -7.11 18.52 6.82
CA SER A 330 -7.19 17.12 6.38
C SER A 330 -7.22 16.14 7.56
N LEU A 331 -6.43 16.35 8.61
CA LEU A 331 -6.48 15.53 9.82
C LEU A 331 -7.86 15.55 10.47
N LYS A 332 -8.56 16.70 10.50
CA LYS A 332 -9.93 16.79 11.04
C LYS A 332 -10.93 16.01 10.18
N GLU A 333 -10.80 16.10 8.86
CA GLU A 333 -11.64 15.32 7.93
C GLU A 333 -11.43 13.81 8.12
N ASP A 334 -10.17 13.38 8.19
CA ASP A 334 -9.80 11.98 8.42
C ASP A 334 -10.28 11.49 9.80
N LYS A 335 -10.14 12.33 10.84
CA LYS A 335 -10.68 12.04 12.19
C LYS A 335 -12.19 11.78 12.12
N ALA A 336 -12.94 12.61 11.39
CA ALA A 336 -14.39 12.45 11.25
C ALA A 336 -14.76 11.14 10.54
N LYS A 337 -14.05 10.77 9.46
CA LYS A 337 -14.26 9.49 8.76
C LYS A 337 -13.99 8.29 9.67
N ILE A 338 -12.92 8.32 10.47
CA ILE A 338 -12.61 7.25 11.43
C ILE A 338 -13.70 7.13 12.49
N ILE A 339 -14.14 8.25 13.07
CA ILE A 339 -15.23 8.26 14.07
C ILE A 339 -16.50 7.65 13.47
N GLU A 340 -16.86 8.01 12.25
CA GLU A 340 -18.03 7.45 11.59
C GLU A 340 -17.88 5.96 11.27
N PHE A 341 -16.74 5.55 10.72
CA PHE A 341 -16.45 4.15 10.44
C PHE A 341 -16.54 3.29 11.71
N THR A 342 -15.95 3.75 12.83
CA THR A 342 -15.94 2.99 14.09
C THR A 342 -17.31 2.90 14.75
N LYS A 343 -18.31 3.72 14.39
CA LYS A 343 -19.70 3.51 14.82
C LYS A 343 -20.31 2.28 14.13
N ASN A 344 -20.02 2.11 12.83
CA ASN A 344 -20.64 1.12 11.97
C ASN A 344 -19.89 -0.22 11.93
N ARG A 345 -18.56 -0.20 12.10
CA ARG A 345 -17.71 -1.40 12.01
C ARG A 345 -16.71 -1.45 13.16
N LYS A 346 -16.65 -2.59 13.84
CA LYS A 346 -15.80 -2.84 15.02
C LYS A 346 -14.64 -3.77 14.68
N THR A 347 -13.74 -3.32 13.82
CA THR A 347 -12.53 -4.05 13.43
C THR A 347 -11.28 -3.26 13.82
N PRO A 348 -10.17 -3.91 14.18
CA PRO A 348 -8.89 -3.24 14.38
C PRO A 348 -8.28 -2.82 13.03
N VAL A 349 -7.16 -2.08 13.06
CA VAL A 349 -6.39 -1.75 11.86
C VAL A 349 -5.63 -2.97 11.36
N VAL A 350 -4.92 -3.65 12.27
CA VAL A 350 -4.31 -4.95 11.97
C VAL A 350 -5.35 -6.03 12.21
N ASP A 351 -6.12 -6.35 11.16
CA ASP A 351 -7.23 -7.31 11.22
C ASP A 351 -6.78 -8.72 10.82
N THR A 352 -6.59 -9.58 11.82
CA THR A 352 -6.19 -10.97 11.63
C THR A 352 -7.34 -11.90 11.28
N THR A 353 -8.58 -11.41 11.25
CA THR A 353 -9.78 -12.22 10.98
C THR A 353 -10.09 -12.33 9.48
N VAL A 354 -9.42 -11.52 8.65
CA VAL A 354 -9.58 -11.53 7.19
C VAL A 354 -8.63 -12.55 6.58
N HIS A 355 -9.19 -13.62 6.05
CA HIS A 355 -8.45 -14.70 5.37
C HIS A 355 -8.82 -14.85 3.89
N SER A 356 -9.78 -14.05 3.43
CA SER A 356 -10.30 -14.00 2.05
C SER A 356 -11.09 -12.70 1.88
N ASN A 357 -11.38 -12.31 0.63
CA ASN A 357 -12.09 -11.06 0.31
C ASN A 357 -11.34 -9.82 0.86
N TYR A 358 -10.07 -9.67 0.48
CA TYR A 358 -9.18 -8.64 1.02
C TYR A 358 -9.63 -7.21 0.70
N MET A 359 -10.54 -7.02 -0.28
CA MET A 359 -11.22 -5.74 -0.53
C MET A 359 -11.83 -5.13 0.74
N GLN A 360 -12.27 -5.96 1.70
CA GLN A 360 -12.86 -5.45 2.94
C GLN A 360 -11.86 -4.75 3.87
N LEU A 361 -10.55 -4.93 3.64
CA LEU A 361 -9.47 -4.23 4.34
C LEU A 361 -9.25 -2.82 3.79
N LEU A 362 -9.75 -2.53 2.58
CA LEU A 362 -9.74 -1.20 1.98
C LEU A 362 -10.82 -0.33 2.63
N ASN A 363 -10.49 0.31 3.75
CA ASN A 363 -11.44 1.08 4.55
C ASN A 363 -10.72 2.11 5.45
N ALA A 364 -11.48 2.90 6.20
CA ALA A 364 -10.96 4.01 7.00
C ALA A 364 -9.98 3.61 8.12
N ASN A 365 -9.91 2.33 8.50
CA ASN A 365 -8.84 1.87 9.38
C ASN A 365 -7.49 1.82 8.65
N SER A 366 -7.45 1.30 7.43
CA SER A 366 -6.18 1.12 6.70
C SER A 366 -5.62 2.44 6.18
N TYR A 367 -6.49 3.35 5.73
CA TYR A 367 -6.13 4.69 5.25
C TYR A 367 -6.01 5.69 6.40
N GLU A 368 -7.12 6.31 6.79
CA GLU A 368 -7.12 7.47 7.67
C GLU A 368 -6.61 7.14 9.06
N ARG A 369 -7.04 6.02 9.66
CA ARG A 369 -6.56 5.65 10.99
C ARG A 369 -5.08 5.27 10.96
N GLY A 370 -4.63 4.53 9.93
CA GLY A 370 -3.21 4.25 9.71
C GLY A 370 -2.38 5.52 9.63
N GLY A 371 -2.83 6.51 8.86
CA GLY A 371 -2.16 7.80 8.75
C GLY A 371 -2.16 8.60 10.07
N TRP A 372 -3.27 8.57 10.81
CA TRP A 372 -3.36 9.17 12.15
C TRP A 372 -2.39 8.52 13.15
N VAL A 373 -2.17 7.20 13.09
CA VAL A 373 -1.18 6.53 13.95
C VAL A 373 0.23 7.03 13.65
N LEU A 374 0.58 7.21 12.37
CA LEU A 374 1.87 7.77 11.98
C LEU A 374 2.00 9.23 12.42
N HIS A 375 0.94 10.03 12.30
CA HIS A 375 0.91 11.39 12.82
C HIS A 375 1.18 11.43 14.33
N MET A 376 0.42 10.67 15.12
CA MET A 376 0.62 10.61 16.58
C MET A 376 2.00 10.05 16.95
N LEU A 377 2.55 9.13 16.15
CA LEU A 377 3.91 8.62 16.35
C LEU A 377 4.95 9.72 16.12
N ARG A 378 4.82 10.51 15.04
CA ARG A 378 5.67 11.69 14.79
C ARG A 378 5.59 12.68 15.95
N ARG A 379 4.40 12.97 16.47
CA ARG A 379 4.21 13.85 17.64
C ARG A 379 4.85 13.28 18.91
N LYS A 380 4.73 11.97 19.15
CA LYS A 380 5.33 11.30 20.31
C LYS A 380 6.86 11.28 20.28
N LEU A 381 7.46 11.07 19.11
CA LEU A 381 8.91 10.94 18.95
C LEU A 381 9.60 12.28 18.68
N GLY A 382 8.88 13.25 18.14
CA GLY A 382 9.44 14.44 17.51
C GLY A 382 9.90 14.17 16.07
N ASP A 383 9.93 15.23 15.27
CA ASP A 383 10.16 15.16 13.82
C ASP A 383 11.51 14.52 13.45
N GLU A 384 12.57 14.85 14.18
CA GLU A 384 13.91 14.36 13.88
C GLU A 384 13.99 12.83 14.01
N LEU A 385 13.54 12.29 15.14
CA LEU A 385 13.56 10.84 15.39
C LEU A 385 12.58 10.10 14.49
N PHE A 386 11.41 10.70 14.22
CA PHE A 386 10.44 10.12 13.29
C PHE A 386 11.06 9.93 11.91
N TRP A 387 11.58 11.00 11.30
CA TRP A 387 12.15 10.94 9.96
C TRP A 387 13.43 10.10 9.89
N LYS A 388 14.25 10.11 10.94
CA LYS A 388 15.39 9.19 11.07
C LYS A 388 14.91 7.73 11.07
N GLY A 389 13.82 7.44 11.78
CA GLY A 389 13.15 6.14 11.82
C GLY A 389 12.64 5.72 10.45
N ILE A 390 11.91 6.59 9.75
CA ILE A 390 11.39 6.32 8.39
C ILE A 390 12.52 6.01 7.41
N ARG A 391 13.59 6.81 7.39
CA ARG A 391 14.75 6.56 6.51
C ARG A 391 15.46 5.25 6.83
N GLN A 392 15.58 4.91 8.12
CA GLN A 392 16.21 3.65 8.52
C GLN A 392 15.33 2.45 8.19
N TYR A 393 14.01 2.55 8.40
CA TYR A 393 13.03 1.56 7.98
C TYR A 393 13.08 1.32 6.48
N PHE A 394 13.09 2.38 5.66
CA PHE A 394 13.28 2.25 4.23
C PHE A 394 14.60 1.56 3.91
N LYS A 395 15.72 1.99 4.49
CA LYS A 395 17.03 1.38 4.24
C LYS A 395 17.08 -0.12 4.54
N ASP A 396 16.46 -0.57 5.64
CA ASP A 396 16.56 -1.97 6.10
C ASP A 396 15.57 -2.91 5.39
N TYR A 397 14.46 -2.36 4.86
CA TYR A 397 13.39 -3.11 4.21
C TYR A 397 13.23 -2.82 2.71
N ASN A 398 14.07 -1.97 2.12
CA ASN A 398 14.05 -1.68 0.69
C ASN A 398 14.16 -2.97 -0.14
N GLY A 399 13.16 -3.26 -0.98
CA GLY A 399 13.09 -4.50 -1.76
C GLY A 399 12.70 -5.74 -0.95
N ARG A 400 12.19 -5.59 0.27
CA ARG A 400 11.80 -6.69 1.19
C ARG A 400 10.36 -6.51 1.68
N ASN A 401 9.89 -7.47 2.48
CA ASN A 401 8.60 -7.39 3.13
C ASN A 401 8.75 -6.97 4.59
N ALA A 402 7.74 -6.28 5.13
CA ALA A 402 7.67 -5.87 6.53
C ALA A 402 6.29 -6.16 7.14
N SER A 403 6.30 -6.50 8.42
CA SER A 403 5.10 -6.55 9.26
C SER A 403 4.97 -5.28 10.11
N THR A 404 3.80 -5.08 10.73
CA THR A 404 3.60 -4.00 11.70
C THR A 404 4.63 -4.05 12.85
N ASP A 405 5.02 -5.26 13.25
CA ASP A 405 5.98 -5.45 14.34
C ASP A 405 7.41 -5.08 13.94
N ASP A 406 7.76 -5.32 12.68
CA ASP A 406 9.05 -4.93 12.10
C ASP A 406 9.19 -3.40 12.05
N PHE A 407 8.16 -2.70 11.58
CA PHE A 407 8.14 -1.24 11.61
C PHE A 407 8.22 -0.70 13.04
N ARG A 408 7.44 -1.25 13.97
CA ARG A 408 7.50 -0.88 15.40
C ARG A 408 8.93 -1.01 15.93
N LYS A 409 9.57 -2.18 15.75
CA LYS A 409 10.93 -2.44 16.24
C LYS A 409 11.95 -1.46 15.67
N GLU A 410 11.82 -1.05 14.41
CA GLU A 410 12.74 -0.07 13.83
C GLU A 410 12.58 1.31 14.46
N MET A 411 11.34 1.73 14.71
CA MET A 411 11.06 2.99 15.42
C MET A 411 11.55 2.95 16.87
N GLU A 412 11.42 1.82 17.56
CA GLU A 412 11.97 1.61 18.92
C GLU A 412 13.49 1.66 18.93
N LYS A 413 14.15 0.99 17.97
CA LYS A 413 15.61 0.99 17.82
C LYS A 413 16.17 2.39 17.60
N ILE A 414 15.49 3.23 16.80
CA ILE A 414 15.93 4.60 16.53
C ILE A 414 15.62 5.55 17.69
N SER A 415 14.44 5.40 18.33
CA SER A 415 14.01 6.32 19.38
C SER A 415 14.51 5.97 20.78
N GLY A 416 14.88 4.71 21.03
CA GLY A 416 15.16 4.18 22.36
C GLY A 416 13.94 4.05 23.28
N GLN A 417 12.72 4.28 22.76
CA GLN A 417 11.46 4.18 23.53
C GLN A 417 10.80 2.82 23.32
N ASP A 418 10.11 2.30 24.34
CA ASP A 418 9.16 1.18 24.17
C ASP A 418 7.87 1.72 23.54
N LEU A 419 7.54 1.22 22.34
CA LEU A 419 6.37 1.62 21.56
C LEU A 419 5.30 0.52 21.51
N LYS A 420 5.50 -0.61 22.20
CA LYS A 420 4.54 -1.72 22.20
C LYS A 420 3.14 -1.29 22.65
N GLY A 421 3.04 -0.53 23.74
CA GLY A 421 1.77 -0.01 24.25
C GLY A 421 1.07 0.89 23.24
N PHE A 422 1.83 1.80 22.61
CA PHE A 422 1.34 2.71 21.57
C PHE A 422 0.76 1.94 20.37
N PHE A 423 1.53 1.02 19.78
CA PHE A 423 1.08 0.26 18.62
C PHE A 423 -0.13 -0.64 18.97
N THR A 424 -0.12 -1.27 20.15
CA THR A 424 -1.21 -2.15 20.62
C THR A 424 -2.54 -1.40 20.71
N GLN A 425 -2.56 -0.24 21.39
CA GLN A 425 -3.81 0.49 21.57
C GLN A 425 -4.32 1.10 20.26
N TRP A 426 -3.42 1.57 19.38
CA TRP A 426 -3.86 2.30 18.20
C TRP A 426 -4.17 1.41 16.98
N LEU A 427 -3.49 0.28 16.84
CA LEU A 427 -3.64 -0.59 15.66
C LEU A 427 -4.37 -1.91 15.93
N TYR A 428 -4.26 -2.47 17.14
CA TYR A 428 -4.82 -3.78 17.47
C TYR A 428 -6.11 -3.72 18.29
N THR A 429 -6.50 -2.52 18.74
CA THR A 429 -7.76 -2.30 19.45
C THR A 429 -8.82 -1.71 18.51
N THR A 430 -10.06 -2.19 18.59
CA THR A 430 -11.16 -1.74 17.74
C THR A 430 -11.64 -0.32 18.10
N ALA A 431 -11.64 0.02 19.39
CA ALA A 431 -12.07 1.31 19.91
C ALA A 431 -11.12 2.46 19.54
N ILE A 432 -11.64 3.68 19.64
CA ILE A 432 -10.89 4.95 19.71
C ILE A 432 -11.27 5.66 21.01
N PRO A 433 -10.44 6.57 21.54
CA PRO A 433 -10.79 7.34 22.73
C PRO A 433 -12.09 8.15 22.54
N LYS A 434 -13.01 8.03 23.51
CA LYS A 434 -14.23 8.82 23.64
C LYS A 434 -14.15 9.61 24.93
N LEU A 435 -13.95 10.92 24.83
CA LEU A 435 -13.62 11.77 25.95
C LEU A 435 -14.79 12.68 26.28
N GLN A 436 -15.25 12.62 27.52
CA GLN A 436 -16.06 13.67 28.11
C GLN A 436 -15.14 14.59 28.93
N VAL A 437 -15.22 15.89 28.67
CA VAL A 437 -14.34 16.85 29.33
C VAL A 437 -15.15 17.88 30.12
N ASN A 438 -14.99 17.87 31.44
CA ASN A 438 -15.65 18.83 32.32
C ASN A 438 -14.64 19.89 32.78
N MET A 439 -15.05 21.15 32.80
CA MET A 439 -14.22 22.26 33.26
C MET A 439 -14.97 23.15 34.28
N SER A 440 -14.30 23.52 35.36
CA SER A 440 -14.78 24.56 36.28
C SER A 440 -13.64 25.48 36.74
N TYR A 441 -13.96 26.76 36.99
CA TYR A 441 -13.02 27.73 37.56
C TYR A 441 -13.43 28.05 39.00
N ASN A 442 -12.46 28.00 39.91
CA ASN A 442 -12.65 28.37 41.30
C ASN A 442 -11.95 29.71 41.59
N GLU A 443 -12.76 30.74 41.86
CA GLU A 443 -12.27 32.11 42.12
C GLU A 443 -11.42 32.18 43.40
N ASN A 444 -11.79 31.42 44.43
CA ASN A 444 -11.10 31.44 45.73
C ASN A 444 -9.68 30.85 45.63
N THR A 445 -9.48 29.87 44.75
CA THR A 445 -8.18 29.22 44.56
C THR A 445 -7.45 29.69 43.30
N HIS A 446 -8.05 30.60 42.52
CA HIS A 446 -7.53 31.05 41.23
C HIS A 446 -7.06 29.88 40.35
N ALA A 447 -7.92 28.88 40.17
CA ALA A 447 -7.57 27.65 39.48
C ALA A 447 -8.71 27.08 38.64
N VAL A 448 -8.35 26.50 37.49
CA VAL A 448 -9.24 25.69 36.66
C VAL A 448 -9.10 24.24 37.06
N LYS A 449 -10.22 23.58 37.41
CA LYS A 449 -10.31 22.13 37.49
C LYS A 449 -10.73 21.60 36.13
N LEU A 450 -9.86 20.81 35.50
CA LEU A 450 -10.13 20.08 34.27
C LEU A 450 -10.27 18.59 34.60
N GLU A 451 -11.35 17.96 34.15
CA GLU A 451 -11.60 16.54 34.35
C GLU A 451 -11.85 15.89 32.99
N VAL A 452 -10.96 14.97 32.61
CA VAL A 452 -11.02 14.21 31.35
C VAL A 452 -11.46 12.79 31.67
N ILE A 453 -12.61 12.38 31.14
CA ILE A 453 -13.23 11.09 31.40
C ILE A 453 -13.18 10.25 30.12
N GLN A 454 -12.48 9.12 30.16
CA GLN A 454 -12.49 8.14 29.08
C GLN A 454 -13.75 7.29 29.17
N GLN A 455 -14.67 7.37 28.21
CA GLN A 455 -15.95 6.66 28.27
C GLN A 455 -15.86 5.21 27.75
N GLN A 456 -14.88 4.92 26.89
CA GLN A 456 -14.67 3.62 26.27
C GLN A 456 -13.91 2.61 27.15
N THR A 457 -13.88 1.35 26.69
CA THR A 457 -12.99 0.27 27.16
C THR A 457 -12.38 -0.41 25.91
N PRO A 458 -11.08 -0.78 25.91
CA PRO A 458 -10.09 -0.52 26.95
C PRO A 458 -9.75 0.97 27.08
N LEU A 459 -9.16 1.34 28.22
CA LEU A 459 -8.60 2.69 28.42
C LEU A 459 -7.35 2.85 27.56
N PHE A 460 -7.11 4.08 27.11
CA PHE A 460 -5.94 4.43 26.33
C PHE A 460 -4.99 5.30 27.18
N GLU A 461 -3.71 5.25 26.86
CA GLU A 461 -2.70 6.15 27.40
C GLU A 461 -2.23 7.12 26.32
N PHE A 462 -2.41 8.42 26.54
CA PHE A 462 -1.98 9.46 25.58
C PHE A 462 -1.73 10.82 26.25
N PRO A 463 -0.83 11.64 25.68
CA PRO A 463 -0.76 13.06 26.00
C PRO A 463 -1.96 13.79 25.41
N LEU A 464 -2.70 14.55 26.23
CA LEU A 464 -3.69 15.52 25.78
C LEU A 464 -3.09 16.92 25.87
N GLU A 465 -2.93 17.56 24.72
CA GLU A 465 -2.50 18.96 24.61
C GLU A 465 -3.63 19.91 25.01
N TYR A 466 -3.30 21.00 25.70
CA TYR A 466 -4.25 22.06 26.03
C TYR A 466 -3.59 23.43 26.14
N THR A 467 -4.38 24.50 26.00
CA THR A 467 -3.99 25.84 26.44
C THR A 467 -5.19 26.61 27.01
N LEU A 468 -4.93 27.48 27.98
CA LEU A 468 -5.90 28.45 28.51
C LEU A 468 -5.88 29.79 27.76
N ASP A 469 -4.94 29.95 26.83
CA ASP A 469 -4.71 31.16 26.05
C ASP A 469 -3.95 30.79 24.78
N LYS A 470 -4.55 31.02 23.61
CA LYS A 470 -3.93 30.68 22.31
C LYS A 470 -2.59 31.40 22.06
N SER A 471 -2.30 32.48 22.80
CA SER A 471 -1.02 33.18 22.72
C SER A 471 0.08 32.55 23.60
N LYS A 472 -0.28 31.60 24.47
CA LYS A 472 0.66 30.91 25.37
C LYS A 472 1.07 29.54 24.82
N PRO A 473 2.24 29.02 25.23
CA PRO A 473 2.66 27.68 24.88
C PRO A 473 1.64 26.62 25.28
N VAL A 474 1.46 25.63 24.41
CA VAL A 474 0.63 24.45 24.68
C VAL A 474 1.24 23.64 25.83
N GLN A 475 0.38 23.18 26.74
CA GLN A 475 0.73 22.30 27.85
C GLN A 475 0.15 20.91 27.60
N THR A 476 0.62 19.91 28.36
CA THR A 476 0.23 18.51 28.15
C THR A 476 -0.19 17.84 29.45
N ILE A 477 -1.22 17.01 29.38
CA ILE A 477 -1.69 16.15 30.47
C ILE A 477 -1.59 14.70 30.01
N LEU A 478 -0.99 13.83 30.83
CA LEU A 478 -1.03 12.40 30.57
C LEU A 478 -2.39 11.84 30.99
N VAL A 479 -3.19 11.40 30.03
CA VAL A 479 -4.46 10.72 30.27
C VAL A 479 -4.23 9.22 30.16
N LYS A 480 -4.50 8.49 31.24
CA LYS A 480 -4.35 7.02 31.30
C LYS A 480 -5.46 6.32 32.09
N ASP A 481 -6.01 7.03 33.08
CA ASP A 481 -7.04 6.52 33.96
C ASP A 481 -8.45 6.78 33.39
N LYS A 482 -9.47 6.14 33.99
CA LYS A 482 -10.88 6.35 33.62
C LYS A 482 -11.28 7.83 33.76
N ILE A 483 -10.77 8.48 34.81
CA ILE A 483 -10.95 9.89 35.12
C ILE A 483 -9.57 10.46 35.43
N THR A 484 -9.14 11.46 34.66
CA THR A 484 -7.92 12.23 34.91
C THR A 484 -8.31 13.65 35.31
N THR A 485 -7.95 14.07 36.53
CA THR A 485 -8.24 15.42 37.03
C THR A 485 -6.96 16.23 37.15
N VAL A 486 -6.97 17.46 36.62
CA VAL A 486 -5.85 18.40 36.71
C VAL A 486 -6.35 19.74 37.26
N ILE A 487 -5.57 20.32 38.18
CA ILE A 487 -5.77 21.67 38.68
C ILE A 487 -4.74 22.58 38.03
N ILE A 488 -5.21 23.54 37.23
CA ILE A 488 -4.37 24.44 36.44
C ILE A 488 -4.45 25.83 37.07
N PRO A 489 -3.34 26.40 37.58
CA PRO A 489 -3.33 27.77 38.08
C PRO A 489 -3.75 28.78 37.01
N ALA A 490 -4.69 29.65 37.36
CA ALA A 490 -5.22 30.71 36.49
C ALA A 490 -5.61 31.92 37.33
N VAL A 491 -4.77 32.97 37.32
CA VAL A 491 -4.96 34.19 38.14
C VAL A 491 -6.34 34.82 37.91
N THR A 492 -6.81 34.79 36.67
CA THR A 492 -8.15 35.21 36.28
C THR A 492 -8.89 34.06 35.62
N LYS A 493 -10.23 34.12 35.64
CA LYS A 493 -11.06 33.18 34.90
C LYS A 493 -10.68 33.22 33.42
N PRO A 494 -10.21 32.11 32.81
CA PRO A 494 -9.85 32.12 31.41
C PRO A 494 -11.09 32.24 30.52
N ALA A 495 -10.92 32.82 29.33
CA ALA A 495 -11.98 32.92 28.33
C ALA A 495 -12.45 31.54 27.83
N GLY A 496 -11.57 30.54 27.90
CA GLY A 496 -11.87 29.15 27.60
C GLY A 496 -10.65 28.26 27.80
N ILE A 497 -10.82 26.99 27.49
CA ILE A 497 -9.74 26.01 27.34
C ILE A 497 -9.80 25.46 25.92
N TRP A 498 -8.67 25.41 25.24
CA TRP A 498 -8.54 24.78 23.93
C TRP A 498 -7.81 23.47 24.12
N LEU A 499 -8.53 22.36 23.90
CA LEU A 499 -7.96 21.02 23.91
C LEU A 499 -7.53 20.64 22.50
N ASP A 500 -6.40 19.95 22.41
CA ASP A 500 -5.79 19.52 21.15
C ASP A 500 -5.73 20.65 20.10
N PRO A 501 -5.23 21.86 20.45
CA PRO A 501 -5.35 23.05 19.60
C PRO A 501 -4.66 22.86 18.23
N ASP A 502 -3.68 21.97 18.16
CA ASP A 502 -2.91 21.66 16.96
C ASP A 502 -3.39 20.40 16.22
N THR A 503 -4.48 19.74 16.67
CA THR A 503 -5.04 18.54 16.04
C THR A 503 -4.05 17.36 16.02
N ASN A 504 -3.45 17.06 17.17
CA ASN A 504 -2.46 16.02 17.39
C ASN A 504 -3.01 14.74 18.04
N LEU A 505 -4.30 14.69 18.43
CA LEU A 505 -4.90 13.53 19.08
C LEU A 505 -6.12 12.97 18.32
N LEU A 506 -6.07 11.68 17.96
CA LEU A 506 -7.25 10.95 17.48
C LEU A 506 -8.16 10.59 18.67
N ALA A 507 -9.22 11.37 18.86
CA ALA A 507 -10.25 11.13 19.86
C ALA A 507 -11.60 11.75 19.45
N ASP A 508 -12.69 11.15 19.89
CA ASP A 508 -14.04 11.71 19.85
C ASP A 508 -14.28 12.47 21.16
N MET A 509 -14.39 13.81 21.11
CA MET A 509 -14.47 14.66 22.30
C MET A 509 -15.83 15.35 22.40
N SER A 510 -16.45 15.26 23.59
CA SER A 510 -17.64 16.00 23.98
C SER A 510 -17.33 16.91 25.16
N PHE A 511 -17.78 18.17 25.09
CA PHE A 511 -17.62 19.19 26.13
C PHE A 511 -18.89 19.37 26.97
#